data_AF-A0A7X7F4C9-F1
#
_entry.id   AF-A0A7X7F4C9-F1
#
_cell.length_a   1.000
_cell.length_b   1.000
_cell.length_c   1.000
_cell.angle_alpha   90.00
_cell.angle_beta   90.00
_cell.angle_gamma   90.00
#
_symmetry.space_group_name_H-M   'P 1'
#
loop_
_entity.id
_entity.type
_entity.pdbx_description
1 polymer ?
#
loop_
_entity_poly.entity_id
_entity_poly.type
_entity_poly.pdbx_seq_one_letter_code
_entity_poly.pdbx_strand_id
1 'polypeptide(L)'
;MNADEREFVFRLESLRRLRERERDECRQALALIEREDDAILVRQSELKRRQEETVQQTRDATGLGIVDLDRLIAASNYRQAIAAEHATLVRQRRELVDQIERQREATLAAERRTKMLEILKDKQRLRRHEQNERIESRRFHETLASNGPE
;
A
#
# COMPACT_ATOMS: atom_id res chain seq x y z
N MET A 1 8.35 -22.30 42.60
CA MET A 1 8.34 -21.63 41.28
C MET A 1 7.37 -22.41 40.41
N ASN A 2 6.17 -21.87 40.22
CA ASN A 2 5.01 -22.62 39.74
C ASN A 2 5.17 -23.00 38.27
N ALA A 3 4.79 -24.22 37.92
CA ALA A 3 4.80 -24.73 36.55
C ALA A 3 3.77 -24.05 35.61
N ASP A 4 3.05 -23.03 36.09
CA ASP A 4 1.92 -22.37 35.42
C ASP A 4 2.32 -21.20 34.49
N GLU A 5 3.56 -20.70 34.53
CA GLU A 5 4.05 -19.69 33.58
C GLU A 5 4.75 -20.30 32.35
N ARG A 6 4.31 -21.47 31.86
CA ARG A 6 4.77 -21.88 30.51
C ARG A 6 4.16 -20.91 29.52
N GLU A 7 4.92 -19.89 29.12
CA GLU A 7 4.54 -18.87 28.16
C GLU A 7 3.85 -19.47 26.92
N PHE A 8 2.85 -18.78 26.37
CA PHE A 8 2.17 -19.23 25.17
C PHE A 8 3.10 -19.16 23.95
N VAL A 9 3.59 -20.31 23.51
CA VAL A 9 4.41 -20.42 22.30
C VAL A 9 3.53 -20.74 21.10
N PHE A 10 3.42 -19.80 20.17
CA PHE A 10 2.74 -20.03 18.90
C PHE A 10 3.69 -20.73 17.93
N ARG A 11 3.40 -21.99 17.58
CA ARG A 11 4.27 -22.83 16.73
C ARG A 11 4.54 -22.24 15.34
N LEU A 12 3.63 -21.40 14.84
CA LEU A 12 3.76 -20.76 13.52
C LEU A 12 4.26 -19.31 13.62
N GLU A 13 4.90 -18.91 14.72
CA GLU A 13 5.40 -17.55 14.91
C GLU A 13 6.43 -17.14 13.85
N SER A 14 7.36 -18.04 13.47
CA SER A 14 8.33 -17.77 12.40
C SER A 14 7.64 -17.53 11.05
N LEU A 15 6.61 -18.32 10.74
CA LEU A 15 5.83 -18.14 9.51
C LEU A 15 5.04 -16.83 9.55
N ARG A 16 4.46 -16.47 10.70
CA ARG A 16 3.76 -15.19 10.89
C ARG A 16 4.68 -14.01 10.61
N ARG A 17 5.88 -14.01 11.18
CA ARG A 17 6.89 -12.96 10.95
C ARG A 17 7.35 -12.88 9.50
N LEU A 18 7.49 -14.01 8.81
CA LEU A 18 7.80 -14.02 7.39
C LEU A 18 6.66 -13.37 6.58
N ARG A 19 5.40 -13.73 6.83
CA ARG A 19 4.25 -13.15 6.13
C ARG A 19 4.05 -11.66 6.45
N GLU A 20 4.38 -11.21 7.66
CA GLU A 20 4.40 -9.80 8.01
C GLU A 20 5.40 -9.02 7.14
N ARG A 21 6.63 -9.55 6.99
CA ARG A 21 7.65 -8.93 6.13
C ARG A 21 7.20 -8.88 4.67
N GLU A 22 6.69 -9.99 4.13
CA GLU A 22 6.19 -10.04 2.75
C GLU A 22 5.05 -9.02 2.51
N ARG A 23 4.14 -8.88 3.49
CA ARG A 23 3.07 -7.86 3.43
C ARG A 23 3.67 -6.45 3.41
N ASP A 24 4.64 -6.19 4.27
CA ASP A 24 5.26 -4.87 4.37
C ASP A 24 6.06 -4.53 3.09
N GLU A 25 6.74 -5.52 2.50
CA GLU A 25 7.38 -5.40 1.18
C GLU A 25 6.37 -5.11 0.07
N CYS A 26 5.23 -5.81 0.04
CA CYS A 26 4.16 -5.56 -0.92
C CYS A 26 3.58 -4.14 -0.79
N ARG A 27 3.38 -3.66 0.44
CA ARG A 27 2.91 -2.30 0.72
C ARG A 27 3.93 -1.25 0.29
N GLN A 28 5.21 -1.47 0.55
CA GLN A 28 6.28 -0.58 0.10
C GLN A 28 6.34 -0.51 -1.43
N ALA A 29 6.27 -1.66 -2.10
CA ALA A 29 6.25 -1.71 -3.57
C ALA A 29 5.03 -0.98 -4.14
N LEU A 30 3.83 -1.18 -3.57
CA LEU A 30 2.63 -0.45 -3.99
C LEU A 30 2.81 1.06 -3.84
N ALA A 31 3.30 1.51 -2.68
CA ALA A 31 3.50 2.94 -2.41
C ALA A 31 4.52 3.57 -3.36
N LEU A 32 5.55 2.84 -3.81
CA LEU A 32 6.51 3.32 -4.79
C LEU A 32 5.86 3.53 -6.17
N ILE A 33 5.08 2.57 -6.63
CA ILE A 33 4.41 2.64 -7.94
C ILE A 33 3.32 3.73 -7.93
N GLU A 34 2.56 3.86 -6.85
CA GLU A 34 1.56 4.93 -6.70
C GLU A 34 2.20 6.32 -6.72
N ARG A 35 3.36 6.49 -6.06
CA ARG A 35 4.12 7.76 -6.13
C ARG A 35 4.59 8.09 -7.55
N GLU A 36 4.91 7.08 -8.36
CA GLU A 36 5.29 7.28 -9.75
C GLU A 36 4.10 7.73 -10.61
N ASP A 37 2.91 7.12 -10.43
CA ASP A 37 1.67 7.59 -11.07
C ASP A 37 1.33 9.03 -10.69
N ASP A 38 1.45 9.36 -9.40
CA ASP A 38 1.24 10.74 -8.90
C ASP A 38 2.21 11.72 -9.56
N ALA A 39 3.49 11.37 -9.69
CA ALA A 39 4.48 12.21 -10.35
C ALA A 39 4.15 12.44 -11.83
N ILE A 40 3.67 11.40 -12.54
CA ILE A 40 3.22 11.51 -13.93
C ILE A 40 1.98 12.41 -14.04
N LEU A 41 1.02 12.28 -13.13
CA LEU A 41 -0.18 13.11 -13.09
C LEU A 41 0.17 14.59 -12.87
N VAL A 42 1.07 14.88 -11.93
CA VAL A 42 1.59 16.23 -11.70
C VAL A 42 2.24 16.75 -12.99
N ARG A 43 3.10 15.96 -13.63
CA ARG A 43 3.76 16.38 -14.87
C ARG A 43 2.79 16.63 -16.01
N GLN A 44 1.76 15.79 -16.17
CA GLN A 44 0.70 16.00 -17.17
C GLN A 44 -0.05 17.32 -16.93
N SER A 45 -0.32 17.66 -15.67
CA SER A 45 -0.97 18.91 -15.31
C SER A 45 -0.09 20.14 -15.64
N GLU A 46 1.23 20.04 -15.41
CA GLU A 46 2.19 21.08 -15.77
C GLU A 46 2.26 21.29 -17.29
N LEU A 47 2.32 20.21 -18.07
CA LEU A 47 2.35 20.28 -19.53
C LEU A 47 1.07 20.89 -20.10
N LYS A 48 -0.09 20.54 -19.53
CA LYS A 48 -1.37 21.14 -19.92
C LYS A 48 -1.37 22.64 -19.69
N ARG A 49 -0.90 23.10 -18.51
CA ARG A 49 -0.76 24.53 -18.20
C ARG A 49 0.17 25.24 -19.19
N ARG A 50 1.33 24.65 -19.49
CA ARG A 50 2.28 25.19 -20.49
C ARG A 50 1.69 25.27 -21.89
N GLN A 51 0.86 24.29 -22.26
CA GLN A 51 0.17 24.28 -23.55
C GLN A 51 -0.83 25.45 -23.65
N GLU A 52 -1.60 25.69 -22.59
CA GLU A 52 -2.55 26.82 -22.49
C GLU A 52 -1.80 28.17 -22.56
N GLU A 53 -0.69 28.31 -21.84
CA GLU A 53 0.19 29.48 -21.88
C GLU A 53 0.73 29.75 -23.30
N THR A 54 1.20 28.70 -23.98
CA THR A 54 1.74 28.82 -25.35
C THR A 54 0.66 29.27 -26.34
N VAL A 55 -0.57 28.75 -26.19
CA VAL A 55 -1.71 29.17 -27.03
C VAL A 55 -2.02 30.64 -26.81
N GLN A 56 -2.03 31.10 -25.56
CA GLN A 56 -2.29 32.50 -25.24
C GLN A 56 -1.20 33.42 -25.83
N GLN A 57 0.07 33.08 -25.64
CA GLN A 57 1.21 33.82 -26.19
C GLN A 57 1.15 33.91 -27.73
N THR A 58 0.71 32.83 -28.39
CA THR A 58 0.55 32.81 -29.86
C THR A 58 -0.57 33.75 -30.31
N ARG A 59 -1.68 33.82 -29.56
CA ARG A 59 -2.80 34.73 -29.83
C ARG A 59 -2.39 36.19 -29.64
N ASP A 60 -1.69 36.50 -28.56
CA ASP A 60 -1.21 37.85 -28.27
C ASP A 60 -0.22 38.34 -29.36
N ALA A 61 0.65 37.44 -29.84
CA ALA A 61 1.61 37.73 -30.90
C ALA A 61 0.99 37.93 -32.30
N THR A 62 -0.23 37.43 -32.53
CA THR A 62 -0.92 37.55 -33.83
C THR A 62 -1.91 38.72 -33.90
N GLY A 63 -2.27 39.33 -32.76
CA GLY A 63 -3.25 40.43 -32.69
C GLY A 63 -2.75 41.81 -33.10
N LEU A 64 -1.44 42.04 -33.20
CA LEU A 64 -0.82 43.36 -33.40
C LEU A 64 -0.55 43.74 -34.88
N GLY A 65 -1.09 42.99 -35.85
CA GLY A 65 -1.02 43.32 -37.28
C GLY A 65 0.35 43.09 -37.95
N ILE A 66 1.43 42.94 -37.17
CA ILE A 66 2.74 42.48 -37.63
C ILE A 66 2.94 41.06 -37.11
N VAL A 67 2.85 40.09 -38.02
CA VAL A 67 3.04 38.67 -37.70
C VAL A 67 4.52 38.33 -37.77
N ASP A 68 5.11 37.99 -36.63
CA ASP A 68 6.45 37.43 -36.55
C ASP A 68 6.38 35.92 -36.88
N LEU A 69 6.76 35.57 -38.11
CA LEU A 69 6.71 34.19 -38.61
C LEU A 69 7.63 33.25 -37.82
N ASP A 70 8.79 33.73 -37.38
CA ASP A 70 9.75 32.93 -36.62
C ASP A 70 9.17 32.56 -35.25
N ARG A 71 8.48 33.50 -34.59
CA ARG A 71 7.75 33.22 -33.34
C ARG A 71 6.62 32.22 -33.53
N LEU A 72 5.89 32.28 -34.64
CA LEU A 72 4.84 31.30 -34.94
C LEU A 72 5.40 29.89 -35.17
N ILE A 73 6.50 29.77 -35.91
CA ILE A 73 7.17 28.49 -36.14
C ILE A 73 7.71 27.93 -34.82
N ALA A 74 8.37 28.76 -34.00
CA ALA A 74 8.86 28.36 -32.68
C ALA A 74 7.73 27.87 -31.76
N ALA A 75 6.59 28.59 -31.70
CA ALA A 75 5.43 28.18 -30.93
C ALA A 75 4.79 26.88 -31.46
N SER A 76 4.79 26.67 -32.79
CA SER A 76 4.33 25.42 -33.40
C SER A 76 5.21 24.23 -32.99
N ASN A 77 6.54 24.37 -33.13
CA ASN A 77 7.49 23.32 -32.77
C ASN A 77 7.42 22.98 -31.27
N TYR A 78 7.29 24.01 -30.43
CA TYR A 78 7.14 23.81 -28.98
C TYR A 78 5.84 23.08 -28.62
N ARG A 79 4.71 23.40 -29.28
CA ARG A 79 3.45 22.66 -29.11
C ARG A 79 3.57 21.20 -29.53
N GLN A 80 4.28 20.91 -30.62
CA GLN A 80 4.53 19.54 -31.04
C GLN A 80 5.38 18.77 -30.01
N ALA A 81 6.41 19.41 -29.45
CA ALA A 81 7.23 18.82 -28.40
C ALA A 81 6.40 18.50 -27.13
N ILE A 82 5.56 19.44 -26.66
CA ILE A 82 4.65 19.22 -25.53
C ILE A 82 3.69 18.07 -25.82
N ALA A 83 3.10 18.02 -27.02
CA ALA A 83 2.17 16.96 -27.39
C ALA A 83 2.83 15.58 -27.40
N ALA A 84 4.08 15.48 -27.89
CA ALA A 84 4.85 14.24 -27.88
C ALA A 84 5.22 13.79 -26.45
N GLU A 85 5.62 14.74 -25.58
CA GLU A 85 5.90 14.46 -24.17
C GLU A 85 4.62 13.97 -23.46
N HIS A 86 3.50 14.67 -23.64
CA HIS A 86 2.21 14.27 -23.07
C HIS A 86 1.77 12.88 -23.55
N ALA A 87 1.89 12.58 -24.85
CA ALA A 87 1.56 11.27 -25.39
C ALA A 87 2.42 10.15 -24.78
N THR A 88 3.69 10.44 -24.48
CA THR A 88 4.60 9.49 -23.82
C THR A 88 4.19 9.23 -22.38
N LEU A 89 3.88 10.28 -21.61
CA LEU A 89 3.37 10.17 -20.24
C LEU A 89 2.05 9.40 -20.18
N VAL A 90 1.15 9.61 -21.15
CA VAL A 90 -0.12 8.85 -21.22
C VAL A 90 0.13 7.35 -21.41
N ARG A 91 1.11 6.97 -22.24
CA ARG A 91 1.47 5.54 -22.42
C ARG A 91 2.09 4.95 -21.15
N GLN A 92 3.07 5.65 -20.55
CA GLN A 92 3.69 5.23 -19.29
C GLN A 92 2.66 5.05 -18.19
N ARG A 93 1.72 5.99 -18.07
CA ARG A 93 0.66 5.93 -17.08
C ARG A 93 -0.26 4.71 -17.25
N ARG A 94 -0.63 4.39 -18.50
CA ARG A 94 -1.46 3.20 -18.77
C ARG A 94 -0.78 1.92 -18.30
N GLU A 95 0.51 1.79 -18.56
CA GLU A 95 1.30 0.64 -18.11
C GLU A 95 1.39 0.57 -16.58
N LEU A 96 1.52 1.72 -15.91
CA LEU A 96 1.55 1.80 -14.45
C LEU A 96 0.21 1.47 -13.81
N VAL A 97 -0.91 1.92 -14.37
CA VAL A 97 -2.25 1.62 -13.81
C VAL A 97 -2.48 0.11 -13.73
N ASP A 98 -2.14 -0.64 -14.79
CA ASP A 98 -2.26 -2.09 -14.79
C ASP A 98 -1.30 -2.76 -13.78
N GLN A 99 -0.15 -2.15 -13.49
CA GLN A 99 0.78 -2.63 -12.47
C GLN A 99 0.27 -2.32 -11.06
N ILE A 100 -0.30 -1.14 -10.83
CA ILE A 100 -0.90 -0.73 -9.55
C ILE A 100 -2.02 -1.69 -9.16
N GLU A 101 -2.94 -2.00 -10.08
CA GLU A 101 -4.06 -2.90 -9.76
C GLU A 101 -3.58 -4.31 -9.40
N ARG A 102 -2.63 -4.87 -10.17
CA ARG A 102 -2.00 -6.16 -9.84
C ARG A 102 -1.29 -6.14 -8.49
N GLN A 103 -0.61 -5.03 -8.18
CA GLN A 103 0.10 -4.88 -6.91
C GLN A 103 -0.85 -4.68 -5.73
N ARG A 104 -2.00 -4.03 -5.93
CA ARG A 104 -3.08 -3.91 -4.93
C ARG A 104 -3.64 -5.28 -4.59
N GLU A 105 -3.94 -6.11 -5.60
CA GLU A 105 -4.39 -7.48 -5.38
C GLU A 105 -3.35 -8.32 -4.62
N ALA A 106 -2.07 -8.21 -4.97
CA ALA A 106 -0.99 -8.90 -4.28
C ALA A 106 -0.87 -8.46 -2.80
N THR A 107 -0.99 -7.15 -2.56
CA THR A 107 -0.97 -6.57 -1.20
C THR A 107 -2.15 -7.08 -0.37
N LEU A 108 -3.36 -7.07 -0.92
CA LEU A 108 -4.55 -7.61 -0.25
C LEU A 108 -4.42 -9.11 0.05
N ALA A 109 -3.85 -9.88 -0.87
CA ALA A 109 -3.59 -11.30 -0.65
C ALA A 109 -2.59 -11.53 0.49
N ALA A 110 -1.51 -10.74 0.55
CA ALA A 110 -0.53 -10.78 1.64
C ALA A 110 -1.15 -10.40 2.99
N GLU A 111 -1.98 -9.36 3.02
CA GLU A 111 -2.72 -8.95 4.22
C GLU A 111 -3.65 -10.04 4.75
N ARG A 112 -4.42 -10.68 3.86
CA ARG A 112 -5.31 -11.79 4.24
C ARG A 112 -4.54 -12.97 4.84
N ARG A 113 -3.40 -13.33 4.26
CA ARG A 113 -2.54 -14.42 4.77
C ARG A 113 -2.01 -14.10 6.17
N THR A 114 -1.51 -12.89 6.39
CA THR A 114 -1.03 -12.45 7.70
C THR A 114 -2.18 -12.41 8.71
N LYS A 115 -3.35 -11.90 8.31
CA LYS A 115 -4.52 -11.82 9.19
C LYS A 115 -5.02 -13.18 9.64
N MET A 116 -4.98 -14.17 8.76
CA MET A 116 -5.35 -15.54 9.11
C MET A 116 -4.45 -16.13 10.20
N LEU A 117 -3.15 -15.85 10.15
CA LEU A 117 -2.19 -16.31 11.16
C LEU A 117 -2.38 -15.59 12.51
N GLU A 118 -2.71 -14.30 12.50
CA GLU A 118 -3.09 -13.56 13.71
C GLU A 118 -4.34 -14.17 14.36
N ILE A 119 -5.41 -14.38 13.59
CA ILE A 119 -6.66 -14.98 14.09
C ILE A 119 -6.39 -16.38 14.67
N LEU A 120 -5.55 -17.17 14.01
CA LEU A 120 -5.19 -18.51 14.50
C LEU A 120 -4.42 -18.43 15.83
N LYS A 121 -3.48 -17.48 15.94
CA LYS A 121 -2.72 -17.24 17.17
C LYS A 121 -3.65 -16.85 18.32
N ASP A 122 -4.57 -15.92 18.10
CA ASP A 122 -5.52 -15.45 19.10
C ASP A 122 -6.46 -16.57 19.57
N LYS A 123 -6.97 -17.38 18.62
CA LYS A 123 -7.79 -18.56 18.94
C LYS A 123 -7.04 -19.58 19.79
N GLN A 124 -5.78 -19.87 19.48
CA GLN A 124 -4.97 -20.81 20.27
C GLN A 124 -4.66 -20.26 21.67
N ARG A 125 -4.38 -18.96 21.76
CA ARG A 125 -4.14 -18.28 23.03
C ARG A 125 -5.38 -18.35 23.93
N LEU A 126 -6.55 -18.05 23.39
CA LEU A 126 -7.81 -18.11 24.13
C LEU A 126 -8.12 -19.53 24.64
N ARG A 127 -8.01 -20.55 23.77
CA ARG A 127 -8.23 -21.96 24.18
C ARG A 127 -7.29 -22.40 25.29
N ARG A 128 -6.03 -21.96 25.25
CA ARG A 128 -5.06 -22.29 26.29
C ARG A 128 -5.40 -21.61 27.61
N HIS A 129 -5.82 -20.35 27.55
CA HIS A 129 -6.30 -19.62 28.73
C HIS A 129 -7.49 -20.35 29.39
N GLU A 130 -8.53 -20.66 28.62
CA GLU A 130 -9.70 -21.40 29.10
C GLU A 130 -9.34 -22.77 29.68
N GLN A 131 -8.36 -23.46 29.08
CA GLN A 131 -7.88 -24.75 29.60
C GLN A 131 -7.15 -24.58 30.93
N ASN A 132 -6.31 -23.56 31.07
CA ASN A 132 -5.61 -23.27 32.32
C ASN A 132 -6.61 -22.92 33.43
N GLU A 133 -7.58 -22.05 33.17
CA GLU A 133 -8.63 -21.69 34.15
C GLU A 133 -9.41 -22.92 34.63
N ARG A 134 -9.71 -23.87 33.73
CA ARG A 134 -10.38 -25.14 34.09
C ARG A 134 -9.49 -26.03 34.96
N ILE A 135 -8.20 -26.11 34.66
CA ILE A 135 -7.24 -26.89 35.44
C ILE A 135 -7.05 -26.28 36.83
N GLU A 136 -6.88 -24.96 36.91
CA GLU A 136 -6.76 -24.22 38.17
C GLU A 136 -8.02 -24.37 39.03
N SER A 137 -9.20 -24.21 38.43
CA SER A 137 -10.48 -24.41 39.14
C SER A 137 -10.60 -25.84 39.70
N ARG A 138 -10.21 -26.85 38.91
CA ARG A 138 -10.24 -28.25 39.35
C ARG A 138 -9.25 -28.49 40.51
N ARG A 139 -8.01 -28.01 40.38
CA ARG A 139 -6.99 -28.10 41.44
C ARG A 139 -7.47 -27.42 42.72
N PHE A 140 -8.11 -26.25 42.61
CA PHE A 140 -8.68 -25.54 43.74
C PHE A 140 -9.76 -26.38 44.45
N HIS A 141 -10.71 -26.96 43.71
CA HIS A 141 -11.72 -27.86 44.27
C HIS A 141 -11.12 -29.11 44.92
N GLU A 142 -10.11 -29.73 44.31
CA GLU A 142 -9.40 -30.89 44.87
C GLU A 142 -8.68 -30.53 46.18
N THR A 143 -8.02 -29.38 46.25
CA THR A 143 -7.37 -28.91 47.50
C THR A 143 -8.36 -28.59 48.61
N LEU A 144 -9.54 -28.05 48.29
CA LEU A 144 -10.60 -27.81 49.27
C LEU A 144 -11.21 -29.13 49.78
N ALA A 145 -11.38 -30.12 48.90
CA ALA A 145 -11.88 -31.44 49.27
C ALA A 145 -10.88 -32.25 50.12
N SER A 146 -9.58 -32.09 49.86
CA SER A 146 -8.50 -32.72 50.65
C SER A 146 -8.25 -32.04 52.00
N ASN A 147 -8.73 -30.82 52.20
CA ASN A 147 -8.57 -30.04 53.44
C ASN A 147 -9.91 -29.84 54.20
N GLY A 148 -10.98 -30.56 53.81
CA GLY A 148 -12.25 -30.62 54.53
C GLY A 148 -12.18 -31.62 55.71
N PRO A 149 -12.96 -31.41 56.79
CA PRO A 149 -12.56 -31.69 58.17
C PRO A 149 -12.57 -33.17 58.56
N GLU A 150 -11.60 -33.56 59.40
CA GLU A 150 -11.76 -34.64 60.41
C GLU A 150 -12.81 -34.24 61.46
#